data_AF-A0A8D5UFA7-F1
#
_entry.id   AF-A0A8D5UFA7-F1
#
_cell.length_a   1.000
_cell.length_b   1.000
_cell.length_c   1.000
_cell.angle_alpha   90.00
_cell.angle_beta   90.00
_cell.angle_gamma   90.00
#
_symmetry.space_group_name_H-M   'P 1'
#
loop_
_entity.id
_entity.type
_entity.pdbx_description
1 polymer ?
#
loop_
_entity_poly.entity_id
_entity_poly.type
_entity_poly.pdbx_seq_one_letter_code
_entity_poly.pdbx_strand_id
1 'polypeptide(L)' 'MDFELIYTPQEIDFPVPHIRDEKDKPILASAILAQPDILISGDKDVHTDEIKEYLAVYTPGDFVRDFCRNIIRTR' A
#
# COMPACT_ATOMS: atom_id res chain seq x y z
N MET A 1 -20.55 5.19 4.53
CA MET A 1 -19.15 5.12 4.13
C MET A 1 -19.15 4.38 2.83
N ASP A 2 -18.80 5.09 1.77
CA ASP A 2 -18.70 4.52 0.43
C ASP A 2 -17.25 4.09 0.23
N PHE A 3 -17.06 2.94 -0.38
CA PHE A 3 -15.74 2.42 -0.72
C PHE A 3 -15.76 1.95 -2.17
N GLU A 4 -14.64 2.15 -2.84
CA GLU A 4 -14.40 1.61 -4.16
C GLU A 4 -13.64 0.29 -4.03
N LEU A 5 -14.10 -0.73 -4.74
CA LEU A 5 -13.40 -2.01 -4.83
C LEU A 5 -12.66 -2.07 -6.17
N ILE A 6 -11.34 -2.16 -6.09
CA ILE A 6 -10.50 -2.50 -7.25
C ILE A 6 -10.24 -3.99 -7.21
N TYR A 7 -10.68 -4.68 -8.27
CA TYR A 7 -10.45 -6.11 -8.43
C TYR A 7 -9.03 -6.36 -8.95
N THR A 8 -8.42 -7.43 -8.48
CA THR A 8 -7.13 -7.88 -8.97
C THR A 8 -7.20 -8.17 -10.47
N PRO A 9 -6.27 -7.65 -11.28
CA PRO A 9 -6.27 -7.90 -12.71
C PRO A 9 -5.96 -9.38 -12.97
N GLN A 10 -6.66 -9.96 -13.95
CA GLN A 10 -6.40 -11.35 -14.38
C GLN A 10 -5.08 -11.47 -15.14
N GLU A 11 -4.70 -10.40 -15.84
CA GLU A 11 -3.46 -10.29 -16.61
C GLU A 11 -2.72 -9.03 -16.16
N ILE A 12 -1.42 -9.16 -15.91
CA ILE A 12 -0.55 -8.05 -15.51
C ILE A 12 0.31 -7.70 -16.73
N ASP A 13 -0.10 -6.70 -17.48
CA ASP A 13 0.57 -6.19 -18.69
C ASP A 13 1.37 -4.89 -18.45
N PHE A 14 1.51 -4.51 -17.18
CA PHE A 14 2.23 -3.31 -16.72
C PHE A 14 3.36 -3.67 -15.74
N PRO A 15 4.36 -2.79 -15.56
CA PRO A 15 5.45 -3.04 -14.64
C PRO A 15 4.95 -3.11 -13.19
N VAL A 16 5.34 -4.18 -12.49
CA VAL A 16 5.12 -4.38 -11.05
C VAL A 16 6.51 -4.59 -10.43
N PRO A 17 6.88 -3.80 -9.40
CA PRO A 17 8.17 -3.94 -8.75
C PRO A 17 8.30 -5.30 -8.07
N HIS A 18 9.54 -5.72 -7.83
CA HIS A 18 9.80 -6.99 -7.17
C HIS A 18 9.24 -6.99 -5.74
N ILE A 19 8.58 -8.10 -5.39
CA ILE A 19 8.12 -8.41 -4.05
C ILE A 19 8.61 -9.81 -3.70
N ARG A 20 8.99 -10.02 -2.43
CA ARG A 20 9.64 -11.27 -1.98
C ARG A 20 8.76 -12.50 -2.19
N ASP A 21 7.47 -12.40 -1.86
CA ASP A 21 6.50 -13.47 -2.11
C ASP A 21 5.77 -13.21 -3.43
N GLU A 22 6.00 -14.08 -4.41
CA GLU A 22 5.33 -14.02 -5.72
C GLU A 22 3.80 -14.08 -5.61
N LYS A 23 3.25 -14.64 -4.52
CA LYS A 23 1.80 -14.66 -4.28
C LYS A 23 1.23 -13.29 -3.90
N ASP A 24 2.07 -12.35 -3.48
CA ASP A 24 1.67 -10.98 -3.15
C ASP A 24 1.74 -10.05 -4.38
N LYS A 25 2.34 -10.51 -5.48
CA LYS A 25 2.41 -9.75 -6.74
C LYS A 25 1.04 -9.28 -7.24
N PRO A 26 -0.05 -10.08 -7.18
CA PRO A 26 -1.38 -9.61 -7.58
C PRO A 26 -1.94 -8.52 -6.65
N ILE A 27 -1.59 -8.52 -5.36
CA ILE A 27 -1.99 -7.47 -4.40
C ILE A 27 -1.31 -6.16 -4.78
N LEU A 28 -0.02 -6.22 -5.08
CA LEU A 28 0.76 -5.05 -5.49
C LEU A 28 0.30 -4.51 -6.84
N ALA A 29 -0.03 -5.40 -7.79
CA ALA A 29 -0.62 -5.04 -9.07
C ALA A 29 -1.96 -4.31 -8.90
N SER A 30 -2.84 -4.79 -8.01
CA SER A 30 -4.08 -4.09 -7.65
C SER A 30 -3.81 -2.70 -7.08
N ALA A 31 -2.83 -2.56 -6.19
CA ALA A 31 -2.51 -1.26 -5.58
C ALA A 31 -2.00 -0.25 -6.61
N ILE A 32 -1.16 -0.70 -7.55
CA ILE A 32 -0.68 0.14 -8.66
C ILE A 32 -1.82 0.59 -9.57
N LEU A 33 -2.76 -0.30 -9.90
CA LEU A 33 -3.94 0.05 -10.70
C LEU A 33 -4.88 0.99 -9.96
N ALA A 34 -5.06 0.78 -8.66
CA ALA A 34 -5.93 1.60 -7.82
C ALA A 34 -5.39 3.03 -7.63
N GLN A 35 -4.07 3.23 -7.79
CA GLN A 35 -3.37 4.51 -7.60
C GLN A 35 -3.81 5.26 -6.32
N PRO A 36 -3.79 4.62 -5.14
CA PRO A 36 -4.18 5.30 -3.92
C PRO A 36 -3.16 6.39 -3.58
N ASP A 37 -3.61 7.47 -2.96
CA ASP A 37 -2.70 8.49 -2.42
C ASP A 37 -1.73 7.89 -1.40
N ILE A 38 -2.21 6.91 -0.60
CA ILE A 38 -1.43 6.22 0.44
C ILE A 38 -1.83 4.74 0.47
N LEU A 39 -0.84 3.85 0.41
CA LEU A 39 -1.01 2.43 0.72
C LEU A 39 -0.60 2.18 2.18
N ILE A 40 -1.53 1.68 2.99
CA ILE A 40 -1.24 1.31 4.39
C ILE A 40 -1.07 -0.21 4.48
N SER A 41 0.11 -0.68 4.88
CA SER A 41 0.37 -2.11 5.11
C SER A 41 1.34 -2.32 6.27
N GLY A 42 1.03 -3.31 7.13
CA GLY A 42 1.95 -3.78 8.17
C GLY A 42 2.97 -4.82 7.67
N ASP A 43 2.79 -5.32 6.45
CA ASP A 43 3.69 -6.32 5.87
C ASP A 43 4.97 -5.66 5.36
N LYS A 44 6.11 -6.10 5.90
CA LYS A 44 7.44 -5.52 5.63
C LYS A 44 7.91 -5.74 4.21
N ASP A 45 7.43 -6.76 3.50
CA ASP A 45 7.87 -7.02 2.14
C ASP A 45 7.34 -5.97 1.15
N VAL A 46 6.33 -5.19 1.55
CA VAL A 46 5.77 -4.06 0.78
C VAL A 46 6.51 -2.74 1.04
N HIS A 47 7.48 -2.72 1.96
CA HIS A 47 8.20 -1.51 2.38
C HIS A 47 9.58 -1.33 1.74
N THR A 48 9.89 -2.10 0.70
CA THR A 48 11.15 -1.98 -0.03
C THR A 48 11.24 -0.64 -0.75
N ASP A 49 12.48 -0.18 -1.01
CA ASP A 49 12.70 1.09 -1.72
C ASP A 49 12.12 1.04 -3.14
N GLU A 50 12.26 -0.10 -3.84
CA GLU A 50 11.69 -0.32 -5.17
C GLU A 50 10.16 -0.15 -5.17
N ILE A 51 9.44 -0.67 -4.18
CA ILE A 51 7.97 -0.49 -4.10
C ILE A 51 7.61 0.96 -3.79
N LYS A 52 8.41 1.64 -2.97
CA LYS A 52 8.20 3.05 -2.61
C LYS A 52 8.43 4.02 -3.78
N GLU A 53 9.10 3.60 -4.84
CA GLU A 53 9.17 4.36 -6.09
C GLU A 53 7.83 4.39 -6.84
N TYR A 54 6.97 3.38 -6.61
CA TYR A 54 5.65 3.26 -7.26
C TYR A 54 4.52 3.76 -6.38
N LEU A 55 4.61 3.57 -5.06
CA LEU A 55 3.50 3.80 -4.12
C LEU A 55 3.99 4.49 -2.84
N ALA A 56 3.18 5.40 -2.30
CA ALA A 56 3.42 5.97 -0.98
C ALA A 56 2.99 4.97 0.12
N VAL A 57 3.91 4.12 0.57
CA VAL A 57 3.63 3.06 1.55
C VAL A 57 3.90 3.50 2.98
N TYR A 58 2.93 3.28 3.86
CA TYR A 58 3.01 3.55 5.30
C TYR A 58 2.69 2.29 6.12
N THR A 59 3.37 2.10 7.25
CA THR A 59 2.82 1.19 8.26
C THR A 59 1.62 1.85 8.93
N PRO A 60 0.67 1.08 9.50
CA PRO A 60 -0.42 1.67 10.28
C PRO A 60 0.08 2.60 11.40
N GLY A 61 1.19 2.24 12.04
CA GLY A 61 1.82 3.06 13.09
C GLY A 61 2.38 4.37 12.54
N ASP A 62 3.07 4.32 11.40
CA ASP A 62 3.59 5.53 10.74
C ASP A 62 2.45 6.45 10.30
N PHE A 63 1.41 5.88 9.70
CA PHE A 63 0.24 6.65 9.27
C PHE A 63 -0.42 7.38 10.45
N VAL A 64 -0.70 6.68 11.56
CA VAL A 64 -1.29 7.28 12.76
C VAL A 64 -0.38 8.36 13.35
N ARG A 65 0.93 8.11 13.42
CA ARG A 65 1.89 9.08 13.95
C ARG A 65 1.93 10.34 13.10
N ASP A 66 1.92 10.20 11.78
CA ASP A 66 2.19 11.32 10.88
C ASP A 66 0.91 12.10 10.52
N PHE A 67 -0.27 11.45 10.53
CA PHE A 67 -1.54 12.07 10.15
C PHE A 67 -2.58 12.17 11.28
N CYS A 68 -2.52 11.32 12.31
CA CYS A 68 -3.55 11.27 13.37
C CYS A 68 -3.09 11.86 14.72
N ARG A 69 -2.02 12.65 14.72
CA ARG A 69 -1.30 13.13 15.92
C ARG A 69 -2.14 13.97 16.93
N ASN A 70 -3.36 14.36 16.57
CA ASN A 70 -4.31 15.03 17.47
C ASN A 70 -5.22 14.08 18.28
N ILE A 71 -5.15 12.76 18.07
CA ILE A 71 -6.03 11.79 18.76
C ILE A 71 -5.46 11.33 20.12
N ILE A 72 -4.15 11.49 20.37
CA ILE A 72 -3.46 10.84 21.50
C ILE A 72 -2.89 11.83 22.55
N ARG A 73 -3.09 13.15 22.41
CA ARG A 73 -2.62 14.15 23.40
C ARG A 73 -3.67 14.54 24.45
N THR A 74 -4.63 13.67 24.74
CA THR A 74 -5.63 13.87 25.80
C THR A 74 -5.46 12.85 26.91
N ARG A 75 -4.32 12.89 27.61
CA ARG A 75 -4.17 12.36 28.98
C ARG A 75 -3.13 13.18 29.72
#